data_AF-A0A1T4L3F8-F1
#
_entry.id   AF-A0A1T4L3F8-F1
#
_cell.length_a   1.000
_cell.length_b   1.000
_cell.length_c   1.000
_cell.angle_alpha   90.00
_cell.angle_beta   90.00
_cell.angle_gamma   90.00
#
_symmetry.space_group_name_H-M   'P 1'
#
loop_
_entity.id
_entity.type
_entity.pdbx_description
1 polymer ?
#
loop_
_entity_poly.entity_id
_entity_poly.type
_entity_poly.pdbx_seq_one_letter_code
_entity_poly.pdbx_strand_id
1 'polypeptide(L)'
;MNLLLPIMLVVMVVMLYFSSKKQKQAQQDRQNQINSMKAGDEIVTIGGLHGLLHEVNTEKGTITLDCEGVYLEFDRNSIRTIKPQTTNEVVAEESAEEVASDEKTEE
;
A
#
# COMPACT_ATOMS: atom_id res chain seq x y z
N MET A 1 -46.25 28.68 -5.64
CA MET A 1 -44.93 28.75 -4.99
C MET A 1 -44.35 27.35 -4.96
N ASN A 2 -43.32 27.07 -5.76
CA ASN A 2 -42.87 25.72 -6.07
C ASN A 2 -41.93 25.18 -4.98
N LEU A 3 -42.46 24.42 -4.02
CA LEU A 3 -41.71 23.77 -2.92
C LEU A 3 -40.68 22.71 -3.39
N LEU A 4 -40.73 22.33 -4.67
CA LEU A 4 -39.81 21.36 -5.27
C LEU A 4 -38.35 21.86 -5.30
N LEU A 5 -38.15 23.17 -5.52
CA LEU A 5 -36.81 23.78 -5.61
C LEU A 5 -36.07 23.78 -4.24
N PRO A 6 -36.67 24.23 -3.12
CA PRO A 6 -36.00 24.14 -1.81
C PRO A 6 -35.78 22.69 -1.33
N ILE A 7 -36.69 21.75 -1.65
CA ILE A 7 -36.51 20.33 -1.30
C ILE A 7 -35.30 19.74 -2.03
N MET A 8 -35.13 20.05 -3.33
CA MET A 8 -34.00 19.56 -4.11
C MET A 8 -32.65 20.13 -3.58
N LEU A 9 -32.64 21.40 -3.18
CA LEU A 9 -31.46 22.05 -2.58
C LEU A 9 -31.04 21.37 -1.26
N VAL A 10 -31.99 21.06 -0.38
CA VAL A 10 -31.70 20.37 0.89
C VAL A 10 -31.11 18.98 0.64
N VAL A 11 -31.65 18.22 -0.32
CA VAL A 11 -31.12 16.90 -0.68
C VAL A 11 -29.69 17.01 -1.24
N MET A 12 -29.42 18.01 -2.07
CA MET A 12 -28.08 18.26 -2.61
C MET A 12 -27.07 18.56 -1.50
N VAL A 13 -27.42 19.41 -0.54
CA VAL A 13 -26.54 19.76 0.59
C VAL A 13 -26.23 18.53 1.45
N VAL A 14 -27.24 17.69 1.72
CA VAL A 14 -27.05 16.45 2.49
C VAL A 14 -26.13 15.46 1.76
N MET A 15 -26.31 15.29 0.44
CA MET A 15 -25.47 14.39 -0.36
C MET A 15 -24.02 14.87 -0.46
N LEU A 16 -23.82 16.18 -0.67
CA LEU A 16 -22.49 16.79 -0.75
C LEU A 16 -21.72 16.72 0.58
N TYR A 17 -22.41 16.88 1.70
CA TYR A 17 -21.82 16.75 3.03
C TYR A 17 -21.31 15.32 3.29
N PHE A 18 -22.11 14.31 2.97
CA PHE A 18 -21.70 12.91 3.13
C PHE A 18 -20.59 12.51 2.14
N SER A 19 -20.64 12.99 0.90
CA SER A 19 -19.62 12.69 -0.12
C SER A 19 -18.26 13.30 0.23
N SER A 20 -18.24 14.56 0.66
CA SER A 20 -17.00 15.27 1.04
C SER A 20 -16.25 14.56 2.17
N LYS A 21 -16.98 14.00 3.15
CA LYS A 21 -16.37 13.27 4.27
C LYS A 21 -15.64 12.02 3.78
N LYS A 22 -16.24 11.23 2.88
CA LYS A 22 -15.61 10.02 2.32
C LYS A 22 -14.39 10.35 1.48
N GLN A 23 -14.45 11.41 0.68
CA GLN A 23 -13.34 11.83 -0.16
C GLN A 23 -12.12 12.27 0.67
N LYS A 24 -12.36 13.03 1.75
CA LYS A 24 -11.28 13.48 2.64
C LYS A 24 -10.61 12.29 3.35
N GLN A 25 -11.39 11.30 3.78
CA GLN A 25 -10.84 10.10 4.42
C GLN A 25 -9.96 9.31 3.46
N ALA A 26 -10.42 9.06 2.22
CA ALA A 26 -9.63 8.36 1.21
C ALA A 26 -8.32 9.08 0.84
N GLN A 27 -8.33 10.42 0.83
CA GLN A 27 -7.11 11.22 0.61
C GLN A 27 -6.13 11.11 1.78
N GLN A 28 -6.65 11.16 3.02
CA GLN A 28 -5.83 11.01 4.22
C GLN A 28 -5.20 9.62 4.30
N ASP A 29 -5.97 8.57 4.02
CA ASP A 29 -5.48 7.19 4.03
C ASP A 29 -4.36 6.99 3.01
N ARG A 30 -4.50 7.57 1.80
CA ARG A 30 -3.46 7.55 0.78
C ARG A 30 -2.20 8.30 1.22
N GLN A 31 -2.37 9.48 1.82
CA GLN A 31 -1.23 10.27 2.30
C GLN A 31 -0.50 9.55 3.44
N ASN A 32 -1.23 8.88 4.31
CA ASN A 32 -0.67 8.09 5.40
C ASN A 32 0.17 6.92 4.88
N GLN A 33 -0.30 6.21 3.85
CA GLN A 33 0.48 5.15 3.20
C GLN A 33 1.79 5.69 2.61
N ILE A 34 1.73 6.80 1.87
CA ILE A 34 2.93 7.44 1.29
C ILE A 34 3.87 7.99 2.38
N ASN A 35 3.37 8.31 3.57
CA ASN A 35 4.20 8.77 4.68
C ASN A 35 4.83 7.62 5.49
N SER A 36 4.26 6.42 5.44
CA SER A 36 4.75 5.26 6.19
C SER A 36 5.85 4.46 5.48
N MET A 37 6.24 4.84 4.26
CA MET A 37 7.27 4.14 3.49
C MET A 37 8.66 4.26 4.10
N LYS A 38 9.41 3.16 4.06
CA LYS A 38 10.76 3.04 4.59
C LYS A 38 11.70 2.45 3.52
N ALA A 39 12.99 2.76 3.64
CA ALA A 39 14.00 2.12 2.81
C ALA A 39 13.91 0.59 2.95
N GLY A 40 13.94 -0.11 1.84
CA GLY A 40 13.75 -1.56 1.72
C GLY A 40 12.33 -1.98 1.33
N ASP A 41 11.32 -1.12 1.40
CA ASP A 41 9.95 -1.50 1.01
C ASP A 41 9.84 -1.79 -0.49
N GLU A 42 9.01 -2.78 -0.85
CA GLU A 42 8.68 -3.05 -2.25
C GLU A 42 7.59 -2.08 -2.69
N ILE A 43 7.87 -1.32 -3.75
CA ILE A 43 7.02 -0.24 -4.21
C ILE A 43 6.54 -0.53 -5.62
N VAL A 44 5.25 -0.23 -5.84
CA VAL A 44 4.65 -0.20 -7.17
C VAL A 44 4.25 1.24 -7.49
N THR A 45 4.84 1.77 -8.55
CA THR A 45 4.52 3.11 -9.08
C THR A 45 3.17 3.09 -9.83
N ILE A 46 2.62 4.27 -10.12
CA ILE A 46 1.35 4.39 -10.90
C ILE A 46 1.50 3.79 -12.31
N GLY A 47 2.69 3.86 -12.89
CA GLY A 47 3.00 3.28 -14.21
C GLY A 47 3.16 1.74 -14.20
N GLY A 48 3.01 1.10 -13.04
CA GLY A 48 3.21 -0.35 -12.91
C GLY A 48 4.69 -0.75 -12.86
N LEU A 49 5.62 0.17 -12.67
CA LEU A 49 7.02 -0.15 -12.39
C LEU A 49 7.14 -0.63 -10.94
N HIS A 50 7.79 -1.78 -10.79
CA HIS A 50 8.11 -2.41 -9.51
C HIS A 50 9.57 -2.15 -9.18
N GLY A 51 9.85 -1.83 -7.93
CA GLY A 51 11.22 -1.64 -7.45
C GLY A 51 11.29 -1.63 -5.94
N LEU A 52 12.50 -1.51 -5.42
CA LEU A 52 12.77 -1.41 -3.99
C LEU A 52 13.08 0.04 -3.63
N LEU A 53 12.56 0.51 -2.49
CA LEU A 53 12.87 1.85 -2.01
C LEU A 53 14.31 1.90 -1.49
N HIS A 54 15.18 2.63 -2.19
CA HIS A 54 16.57 2.81 -1.76
C HIS A 54 16.69 3.95 -0.76
N GLU A 55 16.17 5.13 -1.11
CA GLU A 55 16.30 6.34 -0.31
C GLU A 55 15.05 7.23 -0.44
N VAL A 56 14.74 7.98 0.63
CA VAL A 56 13.67 8.97 0.65
C VAL A 56 14.26 10.35 0.87
N ASN A 57 14.10 11.24 -0.12
CA ASN A 57 14.48 12.64 0.00
C ASN A 57 13.27 13.49 0.41
N THR A 58 13.18 13.80 1.71
CA THR A 58 12.06 14.58 2.26
C THR A 58 12.12 16.06 1.90
N GLU A 59 13.31 16.60 1.61
CA GLU A 59 13.50 18.01 1.24
C GLU A 59 13.00 18.30 -0.17
N LYS A 60 13.30 17.41 -1.12
CA LYS A 60 12.87 17.51 -2.51
C LYS A 60 11.51 16.87 -2.78
N GLY A 61 11.03 16.05 -1.86
CA GLY A 61 9.78 15.30 -2.04
C GLY A 61 9.90 14.15 -3.04
N THR A 62 11.12 13.65 -3.25
CA THR A 62 11.43 12.56 -4.18
C THR A 62 11.89 11.31 -3.44
N ILE A 63 11.89 10.19 -4.14
CA ILE A 63 12.35 8.88 -3.68
C ILE A 63 13.21 8.24 -4.76
N THR A 64 14.21 7.49 -4.34
CA THR A 64 15.05 6.72 -5.24
C THR A 64 14.60 5.26 -5.20
N LEU A 65 14.15 4.73 -6.33
CA LEU A 65 13.85 3.30 -6.48
C LEU A 65 15.02 2.58 -7.15
N ASP A 66 15.34 1.41 -6.61
CA ASP A 66 16.23 0.43 -7.25
C ASP A 66 15.40 -0.52 -8.11
N CYS A 67 15.71 -0.53 -9.41
CA CYS A 67 15.12 -1.37 -10.43
C CYS A 67 16.22 -2.21 -11.07
N GLU A 68 16.54 -3.37 -10.48
CA GLU A 68 17.59 -4.28 -10.97
C GLU A 68 18.97 -3.62 -11.12
N GLY A 69 19.35 -2.78 -10.15
CA GLY A 69 20.64 -2.07 -10.14
C GLY A 69 20.61 -0.73 -10.87
N VAL A 70 19.47 -0.33 -11.45
CA VAL A 70 19.23 1.01 -11.97
C VAL A 70 18.49 1.84 -10.93
N TYR A 71 19.12 2.93 -10.48
CA TYR A 71 18.54 3.86 -9.53
C TYR A 71 17.82 4.99 -10.26
N LEU A 72 16.52 5.13 -9.99
CA LEU A 72 15.65 6.11 -10.62
C LEU A 72 14.99 6.98 -9.57
N GLU A 73 15.04 8.29 -9.78
CA GLU A 73 14.37 9.26 -8.91
C GLU A 73 12.93 9.47 -9.37
N PHE A 74 11.98 9.27 -8.45
CA PHE A 74 10.55 9.44 -8.67
C PHE A 74 9.95 10.38 -7.63
N ASP A 75 8.88 11.07 -8.00
CA ASP A 75 8.08 11.80 -7.02
C ASP A 75 7.39 10.85 -6.04
N ARG A 76 7.30 11.25 -4.78
CA ARG A 76 6.56 10.50 -3.74
C ARG A 76 5.08 10.29 -4.11
N ASN A 77 4.50 11.23 -4.85
CA ASN A 77 3.11 11.16 -5.30
C ASN A 77 2.89 10.15 -6.43
N SER A 78 3.96 9.69 -7.08
CA SER A 78 3.93 8.70 -8.17
C SER A 78 3.83 7.26 -7.66
N ILE A 79 3.71 7.07 -6.35
CA ILE A 79 3.56 5.76 -5.72
C ILE A 79 2.09 5.37 -5.60
N ARG A 80 1.79 4.14 -6.05
CA ARG A 80 0.44 3.55 -6.01
C ARG A 80 0.26 2.65 -4.81
N THR A 81 1.25 1.80 -4.55
CA THR A 81 1.17 0.78 -3.49
C THR A 81 2.55 0.56 -2.90
N ILE A 82 2.59 0.44 -1.58
CA ILE A 82 3.79 0.12 -0.80
C ILE A 82 3.50 -1.21 -0.12
N LYS A 83 4.32 -2.22 -0.40
CA LYS A 83 4.33 -3.48 0.32
C LYS A 83 5.50 -3.39 1.32
N PRO A 84 5.21 -3.18 2.61
CA PRO A 84 6.27 -3.21 3.61
C PRO A 84 6.91 -4.59 3.57
N GLN A 85 8.24 -4.65 3.53
CA GLN A 85 8.95 -5.91 3.72
C GLN A 85 8.78 -6.31 5.20
N THR A 86 7.73 -7.07 5.50
CA THR A 86 7.74 -7.91 6.68
C THR A 86 8.79 -8.97 6.39
N THR A 87 9.92 -8.92 7.09
CA THR A 87 10.84 -10.05 7.19
C THR A 87 10.00 -11.31 7.33
N ASN A 88 10.17 -12.19 6.35
CA ASN A 88 9.61 -13.52 6.24
C ASN A 88 9.24 -14.13 7.62
N GLU A 89 7.96 -14.09 7.99
CA GLU A 89 7.40 -14.83 9.13
C GLU A 89 6.40 -15.88 8.59
N VAL A 90 6.84 -16.60 7.57
CA VAL A 90 6.24 -17.85 7.08
C VAL A 90 7.36 -18.81 6.67
N VAL A 91 8.24 -19.19 7.61
CA VAL A 91 8.86 -20.53 7.66
C VAL A 91 9.36 -20.77 9.11
N ALA A 92 8.48 -21.24 10.00
CA ALA A 92 8.88 -22.06 11.14
C ALA A 92 7.65 -22.87 11.62
N GLU A 93 7.74 -24.19 11.40
CA GLU A 93 7.03 -25.23 12.17
C GLU A 93 5.59 -25.60 11.77
N GLU A 94 5.37 -25.84 10.47
CA GLU A 94 4.55 -26.98 10.00
C GLU A 94 5.50 -28.13 9.61
N SER A 95 6.34 -28.54 10.57
CA SER A 95 7.29 -29.66 10.43
C SER A 95 7.61 -30.23 11.81
N ALA A 96 6.58 -30.70 12.50
CA ALA A 96 6.71 -31.48 13.73
C ALA A 96 5.53 -32.44 13.90
N GLU A 97 5.28 -33.28 12.88
CA GLU A 97 4.50 -34.50 13.06
C GLU A 97 5.09 -35.61 12.17
N GLU A 98 5.99 -36.37 12.79
CA GLU A 98 6.08 -37.83 12.68
C GLU A 98 6.25 -38.47 11.28
N VAL A 99 7.44 -38.30 10.70
CA VAL A 99 8.12 -39.45 10.07
C VAL A 99 9.03 -40.07 11.12
N ALA A 100 8.43 -40.96 11.93
CA ALA A 100 9.12 -41.91 12.78
C ALA A 100 8.43 -43.27 12.67
N SER A 101 8.54 -43.91 11.50
CA SER A 101 8.42 -45.37 11.35
C SER A 101 8.69 -45.81 9.91
N ASP A 102 9.96 -45.79 9.52
CA ASP A 102 10.57 -46.72 8.56
C ASP A 102 12.08 -46.43 8.67
N GLU A 103 12.91 -47.29 9.26
CA GLU A 103 13.45 -48.44 8.56
C GLU A 103 14.19 -49.36 9.55
N LYS A 104 13.81 -50.63 9.62
CA LYS A 104 14.78 -51.71 9.88
C LYS A 104 14.35 -53.01 9.17
N THR A 105 14.90 -53.17 7.97
CA THR A 105 15.55 -54.39 7.46
C THR A 105 14.67 -55.52 6.90
N GLU A 106 14.92 -55.81 5.62
CA GLU A 106 14.71 -57.07 4.90
C GLU A 106 15.24 -58.29 5.67
N GLU A 107 14.41 -59.31 5.89
CA GLU A 107 14.59 -60.72 5.47
C GLU A 107 13.32 -61.53 5.78
#